data_AF-A0A5C5ZEA2-F1
#
_entry.id   AF-A0A5C5ZEA2-F1
#
_cell.length_a   1.000
_cell.length_b   1.000
_cell.length_c   1.000
_cell.angle_alpha   90.00
_cell.angle_beta   90.00
_cell.angle_gamma   90.00
#
_symmetry.space_group_name_H-M   'P 1'
#
loop_
_entity.id
_entity.type
_entity.pdbx_description
1 polymer ?
#
loop_
_entity_poly.entity_id
_entity_poly.type
_entity_poly.pdbx_seq_one_letter_code
_entity_poly.pdbx_strand_id
1 'polypeptide(L)'
;MSIREAAISASQLRFRAILMTAFSSILGFLPLLISSGAGAASRQAVGNAVVGGMIAATASSLLFVPTFFVVFRGLGEWAGRKPKDKSA
;
A
#
# COMPACT_ATOMS: atom_id res chain seq x y z
N MET A 1 -0.43 23.25 12.73
CA MET A 1 -0.89 21.85 12.80
C MET A 1 0.17 21.05 13.53
N SER A 2 -0.18 20.26 14.55
CA SER A 2 0.78 19.40 15.25
C SER A 2 1.35 18.34 14.30
N ILE A 3 2.62 17.94 14.47
CA ILE A 3 3.28 16.89 13.65
C ILE A 3 2.45 15.61 13.64
N ARG A 4 1.78 15.30 14.76
CA ARG A 4 0.91 14.12 14.90
C ARG A 4 -0.37 14.24 14.06
N GLU A 5 -0.96 15.43 14.02
CA GLU A 5 -2.14 15.71 13.19
C GLU A 5 -1.79 15.69 11.69
N ALA A 6 -0.64 16.25 11.31
CA ALA A 6 -0.15 16.21 9.93
C ALA A 6 0.11 14.77 9.45
N ALA A 7 0.70 13.92 10.30
CA ALA A 7 0.91 12.51 9.99
C ALA A 7 -0.40 11.73 9.85
N ILE A 8 -1.39 11.98 10.71
CA ILE A 8 -2.72 11.35 10.64
C ILE A 8 -3.47 11.79 9.37
N SER A 9 -3.46 13.09 9.07
CA SER A 9 -4.12 13.64 7.87
C SER A 9 -3.47 13.11 6.59
N ALA A 10 -2.14 13.04 6.52
CA ALA A 10 -1.41 12.47 5.39
C ALA A 10 -1.67 10.96 5.21
N SER A 11 -1.80 10.22 6.32
CA SER A 11 -2.12 8.79 6.30
C SER A 11 -3.54 8.55 5.76
N GLN A 12 -4.51 9.37 6.17
CA GLN A 12 -5.89 9.30 5.67
C GLN A 12 -6.01 9.65 4.19
N LEU A 13 -5.24 10.64 3.72
CA LEU A 13 -5.25 11.02 2.29
C LEU A 13 -4.77 9.88 1.39
N ARG A 14 -3.76 9.12 1.84
CA ARG A 14 -3.23 7.95 1.11
C ARG A 14 -4.12 6.72 1.25
N PHE A 15 -4.81 6.58 2.39
CA PHE A 15 -5.71 5.45 2.65
C PHE A 15 -6.81 5.32 1.59
N ARG A 16 -7.40 6.44 1.14
CA ARG A 16 -8.39 6.44 0.05
C ARG A 16 -7.83 5.88 -1.26
N ALA A 17 -6.61 6.29 -1.63
CA ALA A 17 -5.97 5.82 -2.86
C ALA A 17 -5.62 4.33 -2.78
N ILE A 18 -5.07 3.88 -1.65
CA ILE A 18 -4.69 2.47 -1.42
C ILE A 18 -5.93 1.56 -1.50
N LEU A 19 -7.02 1.95 -0.82
CA LEU A 19 -8.28 1.19 -0.87
C LEU A 19 -8.88 1.16 -2.27
N MET A 20 -8.84 2.27 -3.00
CA MET A 20 -9.35 2.32 -4.38
C MET A 20 -8.63 1.31 -5.28
N THR A 21 -7.30 1.20 -5.17
CA THR A 21 -6.51 0.24 -5.96
C THR A 21 -6.80 -1.20 -5.56
N ALA A 22 -6.92 -1.47 -4.26
CA ALA A 22 -7.23 -2.79 -3.74
C ALA A 22 -8.63 -3.27 -4.19
N PHE A 23 -9.65 -2.43 -4.05
CA PHE A 23 -11.02 -2.76 -4.47
C PHE A 23 -11.13 -2.98 -5.98
N SER A 24 -10.52 -2.12 -6.80
CA SER A 24 -10.54 -2.25 -8.26
C SER A 24 -9.89 -3.56 -8.72
N SER A 25 -8.76 -3.93 -8.12
CA SER A 25 -8.06 -5.17 -8.47
C SER A 25 -8.82 -6.40 -8.02
N ILE A 26 -9.39 -6.42 -6.81
CA ILE A 26 -10.20 -7.55 -6.32
C ILE A 26 -11.41 -7.78 -7.24
N LEU A 27 -12.10 -6.70 -7.62
CA LEU A 27 -13.24 -6.79 -8.55
C LEU A 27 -12.80 -7.22 -9.96
N GLY A 28 -11.64 -6.77 -10.44
CA GLY A 28 -11.09 -7.16 -11.75
C GLY A 28 -10.66 -8.63 -11.83
N PHE A 29 -10.17 -9.20 -10.73
CA PHE A 29 -9.75 -10.62 -10.68
C PHE A 29 -10.87 -11.57 -10.23
N LEU A 30 -11.98 -11.04 -9.71
CA LEU A 30 -13.16 -11.82 -9.35
C LEU A 30 -13.58 -12.84 -10.43
N PRO A 31 -13.72 -12.48 -11.72
CA PRO A 31 -14.09 -13.44 -12.77
C PRO A 31 -13.07 -14.57 -13.00
N LEU A 32 -11.79 -14.36 -12.67
CA LEU A 32 -10.76 -15.41 -12.76
C LEU A 32 -10.91 -16.45 -11.65
N LEU A 33 -11.40 -16.04 -10.47
CA LEU A 33 -11.63 -16.91 -9.32
C LEU A 33 -12.84 -17.83 -9.50
N ILE A 34 -13.90 -17.31 -10.12
CA ILE A 34 -15.18 -18.03 -10.37
C ILE A 34 -15.25 -18.64 -11.76
N SER A 35 -14.22 -18.50 -12.58
CA SER A 35 -14.18 -19.07 -13.93
C SER A 35 -14.29 -20.59 -13.89
N SER A 36 -15.27 -21.16 -14.59
CA SER A 36 -15.46 -22.60 -14.80
C SER A 36 -15.41 -22.92 -16.31
N GLY A 37 -14.74 -24.02 -16.69
CA GLY A 37 -14.51 -24.40 -18.08
C GLY A 37 -13.08 -24.90 -18.37
N ALA A 38 -12.75 -25.10 -19.64
CA ALA A 38 -11.40 -25.54 -20.05
C ALA A 38 -10.34 -24.50 -19.64
N GLY A 39 -9.31 -24.95 -18.92
CA GLY A 39 -8.27 -24.07 -18.38
C GLY A 39 -8.68 -23.28 -17.11
N ALA A 40 -9.84 -23.58 -16.51
CA ALA A 40 -10.29 -22.95 -15.27
C ALA A 40 -9.28 -23.10 -14.12
N ALA A 41 -8.67 -24.28 -13.97
CA ALA A 41 -7.64 -24.51 -12.95
C ALA A 41 -6.47 -23.52 -13.08
N SER A 42 -6.02 -23.22 -14.31
CA SER A 42 -4.94 -22.26 -14.54
C SER A 42 -5.38 -20.82 -14.24
N ARG A 43 -6.62 -20.45 -14.56
CA ARG A 43 -7.16 -19.10 -14.29
C ARG A 43 -7.35 -18.86 -12.80
N GLN A 44 -7.87 -19.86 -12.08
CA GLN A 44 -8.04 -19.83 -10.64
C GLN A 44 -6.69 -19.80 -9.91
N ALA A 45 -5.69 -20.57 -10.37
CA ALA A 45 -4.34 -20.54 -9.81
C ALA A 45 -3.72 -19.13 -9.90
N VAL A 46 -3.83 -18.48 -11.06
CA VAL A 46 -3.36 -17.10 -11.26
C VAL A 46 -4.18 -16.12 -10.42
N GLY A 47 -5.51 -16.25 -10.40
CA GLY A 47 -6.40 -15.39 -9.60
C GLY A 47 -6.07 -15.45 -8.11
N ASN A 48 -5.89 -16.65 -7.55
CA ASN A 48 -5.51 -16.84 -6.15
C ASN A 48 -4.12 -16.27 -5.84
N ALA A 49 -3.14 -16.48 -6.72
CA ALA A 49 -1.79 -15.95 -6.54
C ALA A 49 -1.77 -14.42 -6.50
N VAL A 50 -2.50 -13.77 -7.43
CA VAL A 50 -2.53 -12.30 -7.52
C VAL A 50 -3.33 -11.69 -6.37
N VAL A 51 -4.50 -12.24 -6.04
CA VAL A 51 -5.32 -11.71 -4.94
C VAL A 51 -4.61 -11.89 -3.60
N GLY A 52 -4.00 -13.05 -3.35
CA GLY A 52 -3.18 -13.28 -2.17
C GLY A 52 -1.98 -12.32 -2.09
N GLY A 53 -1.26 -12.15 -3.20
CA GLY A 53 -0.13 -11.22 -3.29
C GLY A 53 -0.52 -9.76 -3.06
N MET A 54 -1.66 -9.33 -3.61
CA MET A 54 -2.21 -7.99 -3.43
C MET A 54 -2.57 -7.70 -1.97
N ILE A 55 -3.19 -8.65 -1.26
CA ILE A 55 -3.52 -8.50 0.16
C ILE A 55 -2.24 -8.39 0.98
N ALA A 56 -1.28 -9.28 0.75
CA ALA A 56 0.01 -9.27 1.44
C ALA A 56 0.81 -7.98 1.16
N ALA A 57 0.83 -7.51 -0.08
CA ALA A 57 1.51 -6.29 -0.48
C ALA A 57 0.85 -5.04 0.11
N THR A 58 -0.49 -4.98 0.17
CA THR A 58 -1.23 -3.86 0.76
C THR A 58 -0.99 -3.78 2.27
N ALA A 59 -1.09 -4.92 2.97
CA ALA A 59 -0.82 -4.99 4.40
C ALA A 59 0.65 -4.64 4.72
N SER A 60 1.60 -5.17 3.93
CA SER A 60 3.01 -4.84 4.06
C SER A 60 3.25 -3.34 3.80
N SER A 61 2.68 -2.78 2.73
CA SER A 61 2.83 -1.36 2.40
C SER A 61 2.33 -0.44 3.51
N LEU A 62 1.16 -0.71 4.11
CA LEU A 62 0.62 0.08 5.21
C LEU A 62 1.55 0.10 6.45
N LEU A 63 2.28 -0.99 6.72
CA LEU A 63 3.21 -1.09 7.85
C LEU A 63 4.60 -0.55 7.50
N PHE A 64 5.12 -0.91 6.33
CA PHE A 64 6.48 -0.58 5.91
C PHE A 64 6.63 0.87 5.48
N VAL A 65 5.67 1.47 4.78
CA VAL A 65 5.75 2.88 4.34
C VAL A 65 6.00 3.86 5.49
N PRO A 66 5.22 3.87 6.60
CA PRO A 66 5.49 4.76 7.72
C PRO A 66 6.77 4.40 8.47
N THR A 67 7.06 3.10 8.63
CA THR A 67 8.29 2.63 9.29
C THR A 67 9.53 3.11 8.54
N PHE A 68 9.59 2.89 7.22
CA PHE A 68 10.69 3.37 6.39
C PHE A 68 10.78 4.89 6.41
N PHE A 69 9.65 5.62 6.37
CA PHE A 69 9.68 7.09 6.47
C PHE A 69 10.37 7.57 7.75
N VAL A 70 10.05 6.96 8.90
CA VAL A 70 10.69 7.28 10.18
C VAL A 70 12.18 6.89 10.17
N VAL A 71 12.51 5.71 9.65
CA VAL A 71 13.91 5.25 9.53
C VAL A 71 14.73 6.20 8.65
N PHE A 72 14.24 6.58 7.48
CA PHE A 72 14.94 7.49 6.58
C PHE A 72 15.06 8.90 7.16
N ARG A 73 14.03 9.39 7.88
CA ARG A 73 14.15 10.67 8.62
C ARG A 73 15.19 10.60 9.73
N GLY A 74 15.18 9.54 10.54
CA GLY A 74 16.16 9.35 11.61
C GLY A 74 17.59 9.21 11.09
N LEU A 75 17.78 8.50 9.96
CA LEU A 75 19.08 8.39 9.30
C LEU A 75 19.56 9.73 8.73
N GLY A 76 18.65 10.56 8.19
CA GLY A 76 18.96 11.90 7.70
C GLY A 76 19.36 12.88 8.81
N GLU A 77 18.74 12.78 9.98
CA GLU A 77 19.13 13.55 11.17
C GLU A 77 20.48 13.10 11.72
N TRP A 78 20.75 11.79 11.77
CA TRP A 78 22.05 11.24 12.16
C TRP A 78 23.18 11.60 11.18
N ALA A 79 22.87 11.71 9.88
CA ALA A 79 23.81 12.13 8.85
C ALA A 79 24.04 13.66 8.79
N GLY A 80 23.51 14.45 9.73
CA GLY A 80 23.82 15.88 9.87
C GLY A 80 23.24 16.79 8.78
N ARG A 81 22.36 16.29 7.90
CA ARG A 81 21.68 17.10 6.89
C ARG A 81 20.31 17.52 7.42
N LYS A 82 20.24 18.70 8.04
CA LYS A 82 18.97 19.36 8.37
C LYS A 82 18.09 19.43 7.12
N PRO A 83 16.96 18.69 7.04
CA PRO A 83 15.98 18.94 6.02
C PRO A 83 15.33 20.27 6.39
N LYS A 84 15.59 21.31 5.59
CA LYS A 84 14.95 22.61 5.73
C LYS A 84 13.46 22.41 5.45
N ASP A 85 12.68 22.27 6.52
CA ASP A 85 11.23 22.30 6.49
C ASP A 85 10.80 23.66 5.92
N LYS A 86 10.49 23.67 4.62
CA LYS A 86 9.84 24.80 3.96
C LYS A 86 8.35 24.48 3.89
N SER A 87 7.66 24.78 4.99
CA SER A 87 6.25 25.11 4.95
C SER A 87 6.13 26.58 5.34
N ALA A 88 6.35 27.44 4.34
CA ALA A 88 5.96 28.85 4.35
C ALA A 88 4.78 29.00 3.38
#